data_AF-A0A5D0SUF9-F1
#
_entry.id   AF-A0A5D0SUF9-F1
#
_cell.length_a   1.000
_cell.length_b   1.000
_cell.length_c   1.000
_cell.angle_alpha   90.00
_cell.angle_beta   90.00
_cell.angle_gamma   90.00
#
_symmetry.space_group_name_H-M   'P 1'
#
loop_
_entity.id
_entity.type
_entity.pdbx_description
1 polymer ?
#
loop_
_entity_poly.entity_id
_entity_poly.type
_entity_poly.pdbx_seq_one_letter_code
_entity_poly.pdbx_strand_id
1 'polypeptide(L)'
;MKRRWRDIGVLAGLLFAVNVVARLIIHFGFDGDDTAADRVSLGMFVLIGVILAVLAFVWGRRRPLGEWSADVAGSVLVAMLLTVLVGPLLVGDSPVAGGAGTFFAQIWFYLGAALAGTMVGYLVATALGLDYRSQGLKRYAELKAAKPRKVVRR
;
A
#
# COMPACT_ATOMS: atom_id res chain seq x y z
N MET A 1 10.31 10.91 14.78
CA MET A 1 10.36 9.45 14.50
C MET A 1 9.14 8.67 15.00
N LYS A 2 8.65 8.88 16.24
CA LYS A 2 7.46 8.16 16.77
C LYS A 2 6.22 8.18 15.85
N ARG A 3 5.90 9.32 15.23
CA ARG A 3 4.74 9.44 14.33
C ARG A 3 4.87 8.61 13.04
N ARG A 4 6.07 8.51 12.49
CA ARG A 4 6.37 7.76 11.27
C ARG A 4 6.23 6.25 11.49
N TRP A 5 6.79 5.74 12.60
CA TRP A 5 6.61 4.34 13.01
C TRP A 5 5.16 4.00 13.34
N ARG A 6 4.39 4.95 13.88
CA ARG A 6 2.96 4.78 14.09
C ARG A 6 2.20 4.65 12.77
N ASP A 7 2.47 5.53 11.79
CA ASP A 7 1.82 5.48 10.48
C ASP A 7 2.15 4.16 9.76
N ILE A 8 3.41 3.71 9.83
CA ILE A 8 3.84 2.40 9.31
C ILE A 8 3.12 1.25 10.02
N GLY A 9 3.09 1.26 11.35
CA GLY A 9 2.43 0.22 12.14
C GLY A 9 0.92 0.14 11.91
N VAL A 10 0.25 1.29 11.76
CA VAL A 10 -1.19 1.35 11.44
C VAL A 10 -1.45 0.80 10.04
N LEU A 11 -0.66 1.18 9.05
CA LEU A 11 -0.81 0.65 7.69
C LEU A 11 -0.53 -0.85 7.65
N ALA A 12 0.57 -1.30 8.27
CA ALA A 12 0.90 -2.71 8.36
C ALA A 12 -0.20 -3.52 9.06
N GLY A 13 -0.72 -3.00 10.17
CA GLY A 13 -1.83 -3.61 10.92
C GLY A 13 -3.12 -3.68 10.11
N LEU A 14 -3.45 -2.63 9.34
CA LEU A 14 -4.61 -2.62 8.45
C LEU A 14 -4.48 -3.68 7.35
N LEU A 15 -3.33 -3.73 6.67
CA LEU A 15 -3.07 -4.70 5.61
C LEU A 15 -3.09 -6.14 6.16
N PHE A 16 -2.50 -6.35 7.34
CA PHE A 16 -2.55 -7.64 8.02
C PHE A 16 -3.98 -8.02 8.41
N ALA A 17 -4.77 -7.09 8.95
CA ALA A 17 -6.17 -7.34 9.31
C ALA A 17 -7.00 -7.79 8.11
N VAL A 18 -6.80 -7.18 6.94
CA VAL A 18 -7.44 -7.62 5.68
C VAL A 18 -7.09 -9.07 5.35
N ASN A 19 -5.82 -9.47 5.54
CA ASN A 19 -5.39 -10.86 5.33
C ASN A 19 -6.04 -11.83 6.31
N VAL A 20 -6.09 -11.46 7.59
CA VAL A 20 -6.73 -12.29 8.64
C VAL A 20 -8.21 -12.45 8.34
N VAL A 21 -8.94 -11.38 8.04
CA VAL A 21 -10.37 -11.44 7.72
C VAL A 21 -10.63 -12.33 6.51
N ALA A 22 -9.85 -12.18 5.43
CA ALA A 22 -9.98 -13.05 4.25
C ALA A 22 -9.78 -14.53 4.61
N ARG A 23 -8.75 -14.84 5.42
CA ARG A 23 -8.50 -16.21 5.90
C ARG A 23 -9.65 -16.75 6.75
N LEU A 24 -10.20 -15.95 7.66
CA LEU A 24 -11.34 -16.36 8.48
C LEU A 24 -12.58 -16.62 7.63
N ILE A 25 -12.83 -15.80 6.60
CA ILE A 25 -13.93 -16.01 5.66
C ILE A 25 -13.77 -17.33 4.91
N ILE A 26 -12.56 -17.63 4.41
CA ILE A 26 -12.29 -18.89 3.71
C ILE A 26 -12.47 -20.08 4.65
N HIS A 27 -11.86 -20.02 5.84
CA HIS A 27 -11.88 -21.11 6.81
C HIS A 27 -13.28 -21.44 7.34
N PHE A 28 -14.09 -20.42 7.68
CA PHE A 28 -15.43 -20.66 8.25
C PHE A 28 -16.56 -20.69 7.22
N GLY A 29 -16.38 -20.09 6.05
CA GLY A 29 -17.46 -19.90 5.07
C GLY A 29 -17.42 -20.87 3.89
N PHE A 30 -16.26 -21.46 3.57
CA PHE A 30 -16.04 -22.13 2.29
C PHE A 30 -15.21 -23.42 2.43
N ASP A 31 -15.32 -24.13 3.55
CA ASP A 31 -14.61 -25.41 3.75
C ASP A 31 -14.99 -26.41 2.64
N GLY A 32 -14.02 -26.75 1.78
CA GLY A 32 -14.18 -27.65 0.63
C GLY A 32 -14.60 -27.02 -0.72
N ASP A 33 -14.72 -25.69 -0.84
CA ASP A 33 -14.95 -24.98 -2.12
C ASP A 33 -13.74 -24.14 -2.54
N ASP A 34 -12.82 -24.77 -3.27
CA ASP A 34 -11.60 -24.14 -3.78
C ASP A 34 -11.89 -22.91 -4.68
N THR A 35 -13.00 -22.94 -5.43
CA THR A 35 -13.34 -21.83 -6.34
C THR A 35 -13.76 -20.59 -5.57
N ALA A 36 -14.51 -20.77 -4.48
CA ALA A 36 -14.88 -19.65 -3.62
C ALA A 36 -13.66 -19.09 -2.86
N ALA A 37 -12.78 -19.96 -2.37
CA ALA A 37 -11.55 -19.56 -1.70
C ALA A 37 -10.63 -18.71 -2.59
N ASP A 38 -10.49 -19.09 -3.87
CA ASP A 38 -9.72 -18.33 -4.86
C ASP A 38 -10.31 -16.94 -5.12
N ARG A 39 -11.65 -16.84 -5.22
CA ARG A 39 -12.32 -15.54 -5.42
C ARG A 39 -12.16 -14.61 -4.23
N VAL A 40 -12.24 -15.13 -3.00
CA VAL A 40 -12.00 -14.35 -1.78
C VAL A 40 -10.55 -13.86 -1.73
N SER A 41 -9.60 -14.73 -2.08
CA SER A 41 -8.18 -14.37 -2.16
C SER A 41 -7.90 -13.30 -3.21
N LEU A 42 -8.51 -13.41 -4.40
CA LEU A 42 -8.44 -12.39 -5.44
C LEU A 42 -9.03 -11.05 -4.94
N GLY A 43 -10.21 -11.09 -4.32
CA GLY A 43 -10.84 -9.91 -3.74
C GLY A 43 -9.98 -9.22 -2.69
N MET A 44 -9.31 -10.01 -1.85
CA MET A 44 -8.34 -9.52 -0.86
C MET A 44 -7.16 -8.79 -1.52
N PHE A 45 -6.54 -9.37 -2.55
CA PHE A 45 -5.44 -8.72 -3.27
C PHE A 45 -5.87 -7.44 -3.98
N VAL A 46 -7.05 -7.43 -4.60
CA VAL A 46 -7.63 -6.22 -5.20
C VAL A 46 -7.85 -5.15 -4.13
N LEU A 47 -8.41 -5.50 -2.97
CA LEU A 47 -8.64 -4.56 -1.88
C LEU A 47 -7.33 -3.96 -1.36
N ILE A 48 -6.29 -4.78 -1.17
CA ILE A 48 -4.95 -4.31 -0.79
C ILE A 48 -4.41 -3.33 -1.84
N GLY A 49 -4.51 -3.68 -3.12
CA GLY A 49 -4.11 -2.80 -4.22
C GLY A 49 -4.83 -1.46 -4.20
N VAL A 50 -6.15 -1.45 -3.96
CA VAL A 50 -6.96 -0.22 -3.86
C VAL A 50 -6.56 0.63 -2.66
N ILE A 51 -6.37 0.03 -1.49
CA ILE A 51 -5.91 0.74 -0.28
C ILE A 51 -4.57 1.44 -0.57
N LEU A 52 -3.64 0.73 -1.18
CA LEU A 52 -2.32 1.24 -1.51
C LEU A 52 -2.36 2.29 -2.63
N ALA A 53 -3.25 2.16 -3.61
CA ALA A 53 -3.47 3.18 -4.64
C ALA A 53 -3.96 4.49 -4.03
N VAL A 54 -4.97 4.42 -3.15
CA VAL A 54 -5.50 5.61 -2.47
C VAL A 54 -4.42 6.26 -1.60
N LEU A 55 -3.64 5.46 -0.86
CA LEU A 55 -2.54 5.97 -0.03
C LEU A 55 -1.44 6.62 -0.88
N ALA A 56 -0.97 5.96 -1.93
CA ALA A 56 0.04 6.51 -2.84
C ALA A 56 -0.45 7.80 -3.50
N PHE A 57 -1.71 7.87 -3.89
CA PHE A 57 -2.33 9.08 -4.42
C PHE A 57 -2.36 10.21 -3.38
N VAL A 58 -2.84 9.96 -2.16
CA VAL A 58 -2.97 11.00 -1.13
C VAL A 58 -1.60 11.46 -0.61
N TRP A 59 -0.68 10.53 -0.37
CA TRP A 59 0.65 10.84 0.15
C TRP A 59 1.56 11.43 -0.92
N GLY A 60 1.51 10.94 -2.16
CA GLY A 60 2.26 11.48 -3.29
C GLY A 60 1.93 12.94 -3.62
N ARG A 61 0.73 13.41 -3.23
CA ARG A 61 0.34 14.83 -3.33
C ARG A 61 0.94 15.72 -2.23
N ARG A 62 1.28 15.14 -1.07
CA ARG A 62 1.64 15.90 0.14
C ARG A 62 3.10 15.77 0.54
N ARG A 63 3.77 14.69 0.14
CA ARG A 63 5.13 14.33 0.59
C ARG A 63 6.02 13.96 -0.61
N PRO A 64 7.34 14.18 -0.52
CA PRO A 64 8.27 13.76 -1.56
C PRO A 64 8.34 12.24 -1.69
N LEU A 65 8.59 11.75 -2.92
CA LEU A 65 8.54 10.32 -3.27
C LEU A 65 9.39 9.45 -2.34
N GLY A 66 10.64 9.86 -2.07
CA GLY A 66 11.57 9.06 -1.26
C GLY A 66 11.15 8.88 0.20
N GLU A 67 10.34 9.77 0.76
CA GLU A 67 9.88 9.63 2.14
C GLU A 67 8.72 8.65 2.24
N TRP A 68 7.66 8.86 1.43
CA TRP A 68 6.44 8.07 1.56
C TRP A 68 6.58 6.66 0.96
N SER A 69 7.40 6.49 -0.08
CA SER A 69 7.60 5.18 -0.71
C SER A 69 8.33 4.21 0.23
N ALA A 70 9.32 4.69 0.98
CA ALA A 70 10.02 3.90 1.99
C ALA A 70 9.08 3.47 3.12
N ASP A 71 8.17 4.36 3.56
CA ASP A 71 7.18 4.05 4.60
C ASP A 71 6.17 3.00 4.12
N VAL A 72 5.70 3.12 2.88
CA VAL A 72 4.79 2.13 2.27
C VAL A 72 5.50 0.79 2.09
N ALA A 73 6.73 0.78 1.56
CA ALA A 73 7.52 -0.44 1.39
C ALA A 73 7.77 -1.15 2.73
N GLY A 74 8.16 -0.39 3.77
CA GLY A 74 8.34 -0.93 5.12
C GLY A 74 7.04 -1.52 5.68
N SER A 75 5.91 -0.83 5.49
CA SER A 75 4.59 -1.31 5.94
C SER A 75 4.17 -2.59 5.24
N VAL A 76 4.39 -2.67 3.92
CA VAL A 76 4.12 -3.86 3.10
C VAL A 76 4.97 -5.05 3.56
N LEU A 77 6.26 -4.84 3.80
CA LEU A 77 7.16 -5.90 4.29
C LEU A 77 6.74 -6.40 5.66
N VAL A 78 6.42 -5.50 6.60
CA VAL A 78 5.95 -5.88 7.94
C VAL A 78 4.62 -6.63 7.86
N ALA A 79 3.65 -6.14 7.09
CA ALA A 79 2.36 -6.81 6.91
C ALA A 79 2.51 -8.21 6.30
N MET A 80 3.40 -8.36 5.32
CA MET A 80 3.69 -9.64 4.67
C MET A 80 4.33 -10.63 5.66
N LEU A 81 5.30 -10.17 6.47
CA LEU A 81 5.90 -10.98 7.53
C LEU A 81 4.87 -11.42 8.57
N LEU A 82 4.00 -10.52 9.02
CA LEU A 82 2.91 -10.85 9.93
C LEU A 82 1.94 -11.85 9.30
N THR A 83 1.60 -11.69 8.03
CA THR A 83 0.70 -12.59 7.31
C THR A 83 1.28 -14.01 7.21
N VAL A 84 2.58 -14.12 6.94
CA VAL A 84 3.27 -15.40 6.83
C VAL A 84 3.47 -16.07 8.18
N LEU A 85 3.88 -15.33 9.21
CA LEU A 85 4.28 -15.89 10.50
C LEU A 85 3.11 -16.02 11.48
N VAL A 86 2.23 -15.03 11.52
CA VAL A 86 1.12 -14.92 12.48
C VAL A 86 -0.18 -15.43 11.88
N GLY A 87 -0.40 -15.20 10.57
CA GLY A 87 -1.62 -15.64 9.87
C GLY A 87 -1.97 -17.12 10.05
N PRO A 88 -1.02 -18.08 9.96
CA PRO A 88 -1.31 -19.50 10.16
C PRO A 88 -1.72 -19.83 11.60
N LEU A 89 -1.08 -19.19 12.60
CA LEU A 89 -1.37 -19.40 14.01
C LEU A 89 -2.80 -19.00 14.41
N LEU A 90 -3.42 -18.08 13.65
CA LEU A 90 -4.79 -17.61 13.90
C LEU A 90 -5.87 -18.56 13.36
N VAL A 91 -5.51 -19.45 12.44
CA VAL A 91 -6.45 -20.35 11.74
C VAL A 91 -6.20 -21.82 12.11
N GLY A 92 -5.11 -22.11 12.83
CA GLY A 92 -4.78 -23.47 13.26
C GLY A 92 -4.02 -24.31 12.23
N ASP A 93 -3.65 -23.71 11.09
CA ASP A 93 -2.90 -24.36 10.02
C ASP A 93 -1.40 -24.07 10.10
N SER A 94 -0.58 -24.97 9.53
CA SER A 94 0.85 -24.71 9.37
C SER A 94 1.11 -23.75 8.18
N PRO A 95 2.14 -22.87 8.25
CA PRO A 95 2.44 -21.89 7.20
C PRO A 95 2.69 -22.48 5.81
N VAL A 96 2.96 -23.79 5.77
CA VAL A 96 3.36 -24.57 4.59
C VAL A 96 2.41 -25.74 4.34
N ALA A 97 1.23 -25.77 4.99
CA ALA A 97 0.26 -26.86 4.85
C ALA A 97 -0.15 -27.09 3.38
N GLY A 98 -0.25 -26.01 2.59
CA GLY A 98 -0.53 -26.06 1.14
C GLY A 98 0.71 -26.26 0.25
N GLY A 99 1.88 -26.56 0.83
CA GLY A 99 3.16 -26.72 0.12
C GLY A 99 3.91 -25.42 -0.17
N ALA A 100 5.20 -25.53 -0.51
CA ALA A 100 6.06 -24.37 -0.77
C ALA A 100 5.58 -23.52 -1.96
N GLY A 101 4.96 -24.13 -2.97
CA GLY A 101 4.46 -23.43 -4.15
C GLY A 101 3.37 -22.40 -3.82
N THR A 102 2.39 -22.77 -2.99
CA THR A 102 1.30 -21.87 -2.58
C THR A 102 1.83 -20.73 -1.70
N PHE A 103 2.79 -21.03 -0.83
CA PHE A 103 3.50 -20.04 -0.01
C PHE A 103 4.17 -18.95 -0.87
N PHE A 104 4.99 -19.34 -1.85
CA PHE A 104 5.67 -18.37 -2.73
C PHE A 104 4.69 -17.65 -3.66
N ALA A 105 3.66 -18.34 -4.15
CA ALA A 105 2.61 -17.71 -4.95
C ALA A 105 1.91 -16.59 -4.16
N GLN A 106 1.56 -16.83 -2.90
CA GLN A 106 0.95 -15.82 -2.04
C GLN A 106 1.84 -14.59 -1.87
N ILE A 107 3.15 -14.78 -1.65
CA ILE A 107 4.12 -13.69 -1.58
C ILE A 107 4.13 -12.90 -2.89
N TRP A 108 4.19 -13.59 -4.03
CA TRP A 108 4.29 -12.94 -5.33
C TRP A 108 3.02 -12.18 -5.71
N PHE A 109 1.83 -12.74 -5.43
CA PHE A 109 0.56 -12.05 -5.64
C PHE A 109 0.39 -10.85 -4.72
N TYR A 110 0.82 -10.96 -3.45
CA TYR A 110 0.79 -9.83 -2.52
C TYR A 110 1.69 -8.70 -3.01
N LEU A 111 2.95 -9.02 -3.35
CA LEU A 111 3.91 -8.02 -3.84
C LEU A 111 3.45 -7.43 -5.16
N GLY A 112 2.91 -8.24 -6.07
CA GLY A 112 2.34 -7.80 -7.34
C GLY A 112 1.18 -6.82 -7.14
N ALA A 113 0.21 -7.16 -6.28
CA ALA A 113 -0.92 -6.29 -5.96
C ALA A 113 -0.48 -4.99 -5.28
N ALA A 114 0.49 -5.07 -4.36
CA ALA A 114 1.03 -3.91 -3.68
C ALA A 114 1.76 -2.95 -4.64
N LEU A 115 2.61 -3.50 -5.50
CA LEU A 115 3.35 -2.73 -6.49
C LEU A 115 2.41 -2.12 -7.53
N ALA A 116 1.47 -2.91 -8.06
CA ALA A 116 0.49 -2.43 -9.02
C ALA A 116 -0.39 -1.32 -8.42
N GLY A 117 -0.94 -1.53 -7.22
CA GLY A 117 -1.77 -0.54 -6.54
C GLY A 117 -1.03 0.76 -6.25
N THR A 118 0.17 0.68 -5.67
CA THR A 118 0.98 1.87 -5.38
C THR A 118 1.37 2.63 -6.66
N MET A 119 1.78 1.93 -7.71
CA MET A 119 2.09 2.54 -9.01
C MET A 119 0.88 3.23 -9.62
N VAL A 120 -0.28 2.57 -9.67
CA VAL A 120 -1.51 3.16 -10.21
C VAL A 120 -1.86 4.45 -9.46
N GLY A 121 -1.87 4.42 -8.13
CA GLY A 121 -2.17 5.62 -7.33
C GLY A 121 -1.21 6.78 -7.58
N TYR A 122 0.08 6.50 -7.66
CA TYR A 122 1.10 7.52 -7.91
C TYR A 122 1.07 8.05 -9.35
N LEU A 123 0.86 7.17 -10.35
CA LEU A 123 0.73 7.57 -11.75
C LEU A 123 -0.50 8.44 -11.97
N VAL A 124 -1.62 8.13 -11.32
CA VAL A 124 -2.82 8.99 -11.36
C VAL A 124 -2.53 10.37 -10.76
N ALA A 125 -1.84 10.44 -9.62
CA ALA A 125 -1.45 11.73 -9.04
C ALA A 125 -0.54 12.54 -9.98
N THR A 126 0.39 11.86 -10.65
CA THR A 126 1.35 12.46 -11.59
C THR A 126 0.67 12.92 -12.89
N ALA A 127 -0.23 12.09 -13.45
CA ALA A 127 -0.98 12.40 -14.66
C ALA A 127 -1.89 13.62 -14.47
N LEU A 128 -2.45 13.79 -13.27
CA LEU A 128 -3.21 14.99 -12.91
C LEU A 128 -2.33 16.19 -12.52
N GLY A 129 -1.00 16.04 -12.53
CA GLY A 129 -0.04 17.06 -12.09
C GLY A 129 -0.19 17.45 -10.62
N LEU A 130 -0.85 16.61 -9.81
CA LEU A 130 -1.12 16.86 -8.40
C LEU A 130 0.01 16.38 -7.49
N ASP A 131 0.96 15.62 -8.02
CA ASP A 131 2.11 15.12 -7.27
C ASP A 131 3.00 16.26 -6.76
N TYR A 132 3.68 15.98 -5.66
CA TYR A 132 4.54 16.94 -4.97
C TYR A 132 5.60 17.56 -5.89
N ARG A 133 6.15 16.80 -6.84
CA ARG A 133 7.21 17.28 -7.74
C ARG A 133 6.65 18.22 -8.79
N SER A 134 5.54 17.87 -9.44
CA SER A 134 4.87 18.75 -10.41
C SER A 134 4.42 20.06 -9.78
N GLN A 135 3.83 20.01 -8.59
CA GLN A 135 3.43 21.22 -7.85
C GLN A 135 4.62 22.06 -7.41
N GLY A 136 5.73 21.42 -7.01
CA GLY A 136 6.99 22.11 -6.71
C GLY A 136 7.51 22.88 -7.94
N LEU A 137 7.60 22.21 -9.08
CA LEU A 137 8.06 22.83 -10.34
C LEU A 137 7.15 23.99 -10.79
N LYS A 138 5.83 23.83 -10.66
CA LYS A 138 4.87 24.90 -10.95
C LYS A 138 5.11 26.14 -10.10
N ARG A 139 5.30 25.97 -8.78
CA ARG A 139 5.62 27.10 -7.87
C ARG A 139 6.94 27.76 -8.20
N TYR A 140 7.98 26.99 -8.56
CA TYR A 140 9.25 27.56 -8.99
C TYR A 140 9.10 28.39 -10.27
N ALA A 141 8.29 27.94 -11.22
CA ALA A 141 8.02 28.68 -12.45
C ALA A 141 7.26 29.99 -12.15
N GLU A 142 6.24 29.95 -11.30
CA GLU A 142 5.46 31.14 -10.87
C GLU A 142 6.35 32.17 -10.16
N LEU A 143 7.22 31.71 -9.25
CA LEU A 143 8.17 32.58 -8.54
C LEU A 143 9.19 33.23 -9.48
N LYS A 144 9.67 32.50 -10.50
CA LYS A 144 10.61 33.04 -11.48
C LYS A 144 9.94 33.99 -12.48
N ALA A 145 8.66 33.78 -12.77
CA ALA A 145 7.86 34.64 -13.65
C ALA A 145 7.36 35.92 -12.93
N ALA A 146 7.17 35.87 -11.62
CA ALA A 146 6.80 37.03 -10.82
C ALA A 146 7.96 38.05 -10.78
N LYS A 147 7.82 39.16 -11.52
CA LYS A 147 8.77 40.29 -11.45
C LYS A 147 8.94 40.76 -9.99
N PRO A 148 10.16 41.02 -9.51
CA PRO A 148 10.37 41.56 -8.18
C PRO A 148 9.68 42.92 -8.06
N ARG A 149 8.68 43.02 -7.18
CA ARG A 149 8.04 44.31 -6.84
C ARG A 149 9.11 45.20 -6.19
N LYS A 150 9.48 46.31 -6.84
CA LYS A 150 10.32 47.35 -6.24
C LYS A 150 9.62 47.86 -4.99
N VAL A 151 10.22 47.63 -3.83
CA VAL A 151 9.79 48.22 -2.56
C VAL A 151 10.07 49.72 -2.64
N VAL A 152 9.03 50.53 -2.83
CA VAL A 152 9.15 52.00 -2.78
C VAL A 152 9.20 52.37 -1.30
N ARG A 153 10.38 52.80 -0.81
CA ARG A 153 10.52 53.47 0.49
C ARG A 153 9.76 54.80 0.41
N ARG A 154 8.80 55.00 1.33
CA ARG A 154 8.20 56.31 1.60
C ARG A 154 9.16 57.17 2.41
#